data_AF-A0A7W9DHK7-F1
#
_entry.id   AF-A0A7W9DHK7-F1
#
_cell.length_a   1.000
_cell.length_b   1.000
_cell.length_c   1.000
_cell.angle_alpha   90.00
_cell.angle_beta   90.00
_cell.angle_gamma   90.00
#
_symmetry.space_group_name_H-M   'P 1'
#
loop_
_entity.id
_entity.type
_entity.pdbx_description
1 polymer ?
#
loop_
_entity_poly.entity_id
_entity_poly.type
_entity_poly.pdbx_seq_one_letter_code
_entity_poly.pdbx_strand_id
1 'polypeptide(L)'
;MSLKIVNLTKLAGLAVLLAGCSSMPPPVVQRVEIPVFTPCVKMEIPRPAYEFDKLPPVVTDGEIILALARDWPLGQAYELQLEAVIEGCR
;
A
#
# COMPACT_ATOMS: atom_id res chain seq x y z
N MET A 1 -26.24 35.54 -55.56
CA MET A 1 -25.57 34.29 -55.16
C MET A 1 -24.38 34.07 -56.07
N SER A 2 -23.17 34.30 -55.59
CA SER A 2 -21.95 34.13 -56.38
C SER A 2 -21.04 33.14 -55.65
N LEU A 3 -21.15 31.86 -56.02
CA LEU A 3 -20.21 30.83 -55.61
C LEU A 3 -18.89 31.11 -56.33
N LYS A 4 -17.97 31.80 -55.63
CA LYS A 4 -16.58 31.89 -56.08
C LYS A 4 -16.06 30.47 -56.19
N ILE A 5 -15.58 30.11 -57.38
CA ILE A 5 -15.01 28.81 -57.72
C ILE A 5 -13.83 28.57 -56.77
N VAL A 6 -14.09 27.89 -55.65
CA VAL A 6 -13.04 27.47 -54.73
C VAL A 6 -12.20 26.45 -55.48
N ASN A 7 -10.90 26.73 -55.63
CA ASN A 7 -9.98 25.88 -56.39
C ASN A 7 -10.02 24.46 -55.81
N LEU A 8 -10.51 23.51 -56.62
CA LEU A 8 -10.81 22.12 -56.23
C LEU A 8 -9.62 21.45 -55.52
N THR A 9 -8.40 21.80 -55.91
CA THR A 9 -7.15 21.30 -55.30
C THR A 9 -6.97 21.72 -53.85
N LYS A 10 -7.36 22.95 -53.49
CA LYS A 10 -7.31 23.45 -52.10
C LYS A 10 -8.40 22.80 -51.23
N LEU A 11 -9.57 22.54 -51.81
CA LEU A 11 -10.67 21.82 -51.14
C LEU A 11 -10.30 20.36 -50.86
N ALA A 12 -9.68 19.69 -51.83
CA ALA A 12 -9.20 18.32 -51.69
C ALA A 12 -8.11 18.20 -50.60
N GLY A 13 -7.14 19.11 -50.57
CA GLY A 13 -6.10 19.12 -49.53
C GLY A 13 -6.65 19.32 -48.12
N LEU A 14 -7.62 20.24 -47.96
CA LEU A 14 -8.26 20.48 -46.66
C LEU A 14 -9.09 19.27 -46.20
N ALA A 15 -9.81 18.62 -47.11
CA ALA A 15 -10.60 17.43 -46.82
C ALA A 15 -9.73 16.24 -46.37
N VAL A 16 -8.54 16.06 -46.98
CA VAL A 16 -7.58 15.01 -46.59
C VAL A 16 -7.04 15.26 -45.18
N LEU A 17 -6.74 16.52 -44.82
CA LEU A 17 -6.25 16.87 -43.49
C LEU A 17 -7.34 16.68 -42.40
N LEU A 18 -8.60 16.98 -42.71
CA LEU A 18 -9.73 16.83 -41.79
C LEU A 18 -10.14 15.36 -41.59
N ALA A 19 -9.93 14.49 -42.58
CA ALA A 19 -10.23 13.06 -42.48
C ALA A 19 -9.42 12.37 -41.36
N GLY A 20 -8.20 12.84 -41.10
CA GLY A 20 -7.34 12.33 -40.01
C GLY A 20 -7.89 12.56 -38.61
N CYS A 21 -8.66 13.65 -38.39
CA CYS A 21 -9.29 13.91 -37.09
C CYS A 21 -10.50 13.02 -36.82
N SER A 22 -11.23 12.60 -37.87
CA SER A 22 -12.36 11.65 -37.73
C SER A 22 -11.93 10.19 -37.64
N SER A 23 -10.70 9.86 -38.06
CA SER A 23 -10.19 8.49 -38.06
C SER A 23 -9.45 8.10 -36.78
N MET A 24 -9.45 8.95 -35.74
CA MET A 24 -8.78 8.63 -34.49
C MET A 24 -9.58 7.53 -33.77
N PRO A 25 -8.99 6.33 -33.56
CA PRO A 25 -9.65 5.29 -32.78
C PRO A 25 -9.94 5.81 -31.37
N PRO A 26 -11.04 5.37 -30.73
CA PRO A 26 -11.29 5.71 -29.34
C PRO A 26 -10.10 5.28 -28.48
N PRO A 27 -9.74 6.06 -27.44
CA PRO A 27 -8.64 5.71 -26.56
C PRO A 27 -8.87 4.32 -25.98
N VAL A 28 -7.92 3.42 -26.20
CA VAL A 28 -7.96 2.08 -25.65
C VAL A 28 -7.60 2.17 -24.18
N VAL A 29 -8.59 2.01 -23.31
CA VAL A 29 -8.37 1.89 -21.87
C VAL A 29 -7.74 0.53 -21.59
N GLN A 30 -6.45 0.51 -21.26
CA GLN A 30 -5.74 -0.71 -20.88
C GLN A 30 -5.72 -0.84 -19.36
N ARG A 31 -6.29 -1.92 -18.82
CA ARG A 31 -6.09 -2.28 -17.42
C ARG A 31 -4.66 -2.80 -17.26
N VAL A 32 -3.89 -2.17 -16.37
CA VAL A 32 -2.55 -2.59 -15.97
C VAL A 32 -2.59 -3.00 -14.52
N GLU A 33 -2.17 -4.23 -14.22
CA GLU A 33 -2.00 -4.69 -12.85
C GLU A 33 -0.60 -4.33 -12.38
N ILE A 34 -0.52 -3.39 -11.43
CA ILE A 34 0.74 -2.94 -10.86
C ILE A 34 0.95 -3.76 -9.58
N PRO A 35 2.04 -4.54 -9.45
CA PRO A 35 2.32 -5.24 -8.21
C PRO A 35 2.58 -4.21 -7.11
N VAL A 36 1.74 -4.24 -6.07
CA VAL A 36 1.93 -3.44 -4.86
C VAL A 36 2.61 -4.33 -3.84
N PHE A 37 3.61 -3.80 -3.14
CA PHE A 37 4.21 -4.50 -2.01
C PHE A 37 3.14 -4.82 -0.97
N THR A 38 3.00 -6.09 -0.63
CA THR A 38 2.15 -6.54 0.47
C THR A 38 3.05 -7.05 1.59
N PRO A 39 2.91 -6.56 2.84
CA PRO A 39 3.68 -7.09 3.95
C PRO A 39 3.37 -8.58 4.12
N CYS A 40 4.41 -9.38 4.33
CA CYS A 40 4.22 -10.81 4.53
C CYS A 40 3.55 -11.10 5.89
N VAL A 41 3.93 -10.35 6.93
CA VAL A 41 3.30 -10.44 8.25
C VAL A 41 1.91 -9.82 8.18
N LYS A 42 0.88 -10.66 8.30
CA LYS A 42 -0.55 -10.27 8.21
C LYS A 42 -1.28 -10.27 9.55
N MET A 43 -0.64 -10.80 10.59
CA MET A 43 -1.22 -10.89 11.93
C MET A 43 -0.33 -10.15 12.92
N GLU A 44 -0.97 -9.44 13.83
CA GLU A 44 -0.32 -8.81 14.97
C GLU A 44 -0.43 -9.74 16.17
N ILE A 45 0.68 -9.94 16.87
CA ILE A 45 0.69 -10.69 18.13
C ILE A 45 0.50 -9.65 19.24
N PRO A 46 -0.55 -9.77 20.07
CA PRO A 46 -0.80 -8.78 21.10
C PRO A 46 0.30 -8.82 22.16
N ARG A 47 0.82 -7.64 22.53
CA ARG A 47 1.76 -7.51 23.63
C ARG A 47 1.12 -8.03 24.93
N PRO A 48 1.82 -8.88 25.71
CA PRO A 48 1.32 -9.32 27.02
C PRO A 48 1.04 -8.13 27.94
N ALA A 49 0.01 -8.26 28.76
CA ALA A 49 -0.30 -7.28 29.79
C ALA A 49 0.62 -7.48 31.01
N TYR A 50 1.84 -6.96 30.91
CA TYR A 50 2.89 -7.10 31.92
C TYR A 50 2.47 -6.55 33.28
N GLU A 51 2.91 -7.22 34.35
CA GLU A 51 2.71 -6.77 35.73
C GLU A 51 3.50 -5.50 36.02
N PHE A 52 4.69 -5.37 35.44
CA PHE A 52 5.55 -4.21 35.57
C PHE A 52 4.85 -2.92 35.09
N ASP A 53 4.09 -3.00 34.00
CA ASP A 53 3.37 -1.85 33.42
C ASP A 53 2.24 -1.32 34.34
N LYS A 54 1.83 -2.10 35.35
CA LYS A 54 0.75 -1.75 36.29
C LYS A 54 1.29 -1.14 37.59
N LEU A 55 2.62 -1.12 37.77
CA LEU A 55 3.21 -0.64 39.01
C LEU A 55 3.05 0.89 39.14
N PRO A 56 2.64 1.41 40.31
CA PRO A 56 2.65 2.84 40.55
C PRO A 56 4.08 3.41 40.57
N PRO A 57 4.26 4.72 40.37
CA PRO A 57 5.60 5.34 40.30
C PRO A 57 6.42 5.24 41.60
N VAL A 58 5.77 4.92 42.72
CA VAL A 58 6.37 4.89 44.06
C VAL A 58 6.19 3.49 44.67
N VAL A 59 6.78 2.49 44.01
CA VAL A 59 6.93 1.13 44.53
C VAL A 59 8.35 0.88 45.01
N THR A 60 8.54 -0.13 45.85
CA THR A 60 9.87 -0.54 46.27
C THR A 60 10.61 -1.27 45.16
N ASP A 61 11.94 -1.20 45.16
CA ASP A 61 12.78 -1.95 44.21
C ASP A 61 12.49 -3.45 44.24
N GLY A 62 12.16 -4.00 45.42
CA GLY A 62 11.80 -5.42 45.56
C GLY A 62 10.53 -5.79 44.79
N GLU A 63 9.51 -4.93 44.81
CA GLU A 63 8.27 -5.13 44.05
C GLU A 63 8.51 -5.03 42.54
N ILE A 64 9.38 -4.10 42.11
CA ILE A 64 9.83 -3.98 40.72
C ILE A 64 10.47 -5.28 40.24
N ILE A 65 11.45 -5.79 40.99
CA ILE A 65 12.18 -7.00 40.61
C ILE A 65 11.24 -8.22 40.56
N LEU A 66 10.29 -8.32 41.50
CA LEU A 66 9.31 -9.40 41.50
C LEU A 66 8.35 -9.33 40.31
N ALA A 67 7.90 -8.13 39.91
CA ALA A 67 7.07 -7.96 38.71
C ALA A 67 7.84 -8.37 37.45
N LEU A 68 9.09 -7.89 37.30
CA LEU A 68 9.96 -8.26 36.18
C LEU A 68 10.23 -9.77 36.11
N ALA A 69 10.45 -10.42 37.25
CA ALA A 69 10.67 -11.86 37.31
C ALA A 69 9.44 -12.67 36.84
N ARG A 70 8.22 -12.17 37.10
CA ARG A 70 6.97 -12.77 36.62
C ARG A 70 6.75 -12.53 35.13
N ASP A 71 7.12 -11.34 34.65
CA ASP A 71 6.97 -10.94 33.26
C ASP A 71 8.01 -11.61 32.35
N TRP A 72 9.16 -12.00 32.88
CA TRP A 72 10.25 -12.62 32.13
C TRP A 72 9.83 -13.81 31.24
N PRO A 73 9.19 -14.88 31.76
CA PRO A 73 8.75 -15.99 30.92
C PRO A 73 7.68 -15.59 29.89
N LEU A 74 6.84 -14.60 30.21
CA LEU A 74 5.84 -14.07 29.27
C LEU A 74 6.51 -13.33 28.11
N GLY A 75 7.57 -12.55 28.41
CA GLY A 75 8.41 -11.90 27.43
C GLY A 75 9.07 -12.90 26.49
N GLN A 76 9.70 -13.94 27.02
CA GLN A 76 10.33 -14.98 26.20
C GLN A 76 9.32 -15.69 25.28
N ALA A 77 8.15 -16.06 25.81
CA ALA A 77 7.12 -16.70 25.01
C ALA A 77 6.59 -15.78 23.88
N TYR A 78 6.44 -14.49 24.17
CA TYR A 78 6.03 -13.49 23.19
C TYR A 78 7.08 -13.30 22.09
N GLU A 79 8.35 -13.20 22.44
CA GLU A 79 9.46 -13.10 21.47
C GLU A 79 9.51 -14.32 20.55
N LEU A 80 9.38 -15.54 21.09
CA LEU A 80 9.32 -16.76 20.28
C LEU A 80 8.15 -16.76 19.28
N GLN A 81 7.00 -16.24 19.68
CA GLN A 81 5.85 -16.12 18.77
C GLN A 81 6.13 -15.11 17.65
N LEU A 82 6.75 -13.98 17.96
CA LEU A 82 7.15 -12.98 16.97
C LEU A 82 8.16 -13.55 15.98
N GLU A 83 9.19 -14.25 16.48
CA GLU A 83 10.19 -14.92 15.64
C GLU A 83 9.54 -15.96 14.72
N ALA A 84 8.60 -16.76 15.22
CA ALA A 84 7.89 -17.74 14.41
C ALA A 84 7.08 -17.11 13.27
N VAL A 85 6.46 -15.95 13.51
CA VAL A 85 5.73 -15.20 12.47
C VAL A 85 6.68 -14.64 11.42
N ILE A 86 7.86 -14.17 11.82
CA ILE A 86 8.87 -13.66 10.89
C ILE A 86 9.51 -14.80 10.08
N GLU A 87 9.81 -15.94 10.69
CA GLU A 87 10.37 -17.10 9.98
C GLU A 87 9.36 -17.68 8.97
N GLY A 88 8.06 -17.64 9.28
CA GLY A 88 7.01 -18.01 8.32
C GLY A 88 6.97 -17.11 7.07
N CYS A 89 7.70 -16.00 7.06
CA CYS A 89 7.80 -15.05 5.97
C CYS A 89 9.08 -15.15 5.14
N ARG A 90 10.03 -15.97 5.56
CA ARG A 90 11.26 -16.26 4.83
C ARG A 90 11.05 -17.35 3.78
#